data_AF-A0A4Q9KKX6-F1
#
_entry.id   AF-A0A4Q9KKX6-F1
#
_cell.length_a   1.000
_cell.length_b   1.000
_cell.length_c   1.000
_cell.angle_alpha   90.00
_cell.angle_beta   90.00
_cell.angle_gamma   90.00
#
_symmetry.space_group_name_H-M   'P 1'
#
loop_
_entity.id
_entity.type
_entity.pdbx_description
1 polymer ?
#
loop_
_entity_poly.entity_id
_entity_poly.type
_entity_poly.pdbx_seq_one_letter_code
_entity_poly.pdbx_strand_id
1 'polypeptide(L)'
;MIDFNWTEILALAIIGVIMFGPEKLPEFARKAARVVAYLRRVGNDARGQLRAELGPEFDDLKLSDLNPKNFVGRVLSAEDQQNLLDIRDELKGVGTMASEGLDDVRTNIESQPVDEPVAVPVPAYRPPFDPEAT
;
A
#
# COMPACT_ATOMS: atom_id res chain seq x y z
N MET A 1 -18.67 12.83 4.51
CA MET A 1 -18.42 11.75 5.48
C MET A 1 -18.91 10.48 4.81
N ILE A 2 -18.17 9.36 4.86
CA ILE A 2 -18.64 8.11 4.26
C ILE A 2 -19.60 7.48 5.25
N ASP A 3 -20.86 7.40 4.88
CA ASP A 3 -21.89 6.78 5.69
C ASP A 3 -21.96 5.28 5.37
N PHE A 4 -21.77 4.42 6.37
CA PHE A 4 -21.91 2.97 6.23
C PHE A 4 -23.39 2.54 6.23
N ASN A 5 -24.13 3.03 5.24
CA ASN A 5 -25.52 2.65 5.02
C ASN A 5 -25.60 1.43 4.07
N TRP A 6 -26.73 0.71 4.09
CA TRP A 6 -26.91 -0.50 3.27
C TRP A 6 -26.79 -0.21 1.75
N THR A 7 -27.23 0.97 1.32
CA THR A 7 -27.15 1.43 -0.07
C THR A 7 -25.71 1.63 -0.53
N GLU A 8 -24.86 2.22 0.33
CA GLU A 8 -23.45 2.47 0.06
C GLU A 8 -22.67 1.15 -0.06
N ILE A 9 -22.97 0.18 0.81
CA ILE A 9 -22.40 -1.17 0.72
C ILE A 9 -22.78 -1.82 -0.62
N LEU A 10 -24.04 -1.68 -1.05
CA LEU A 10 -24.48 -2.21 -2.34
C LEU A 10 -23.77 -1.50 -3.52
N ALA A 11 -23.60 -0.18 -3.45
CA ALA A 11 -22.88 0.59 -4.45
C ALA A 11 -21.41 0.15 -4.56
N LEU A 12 -20.72 -0.01 -3.42
CA LEU A 12 -19.35 -0.53 -3.37
C LEU A 12 -19.24 -1.95 -3.90
N ALA A 13 -20.23 -2.81 -3.60
CA ALA A 13 -20.25 -4.17 -4.13
C ALA A 13 -20.37 -4.16 -5.66
N ILE A 14 -21.24 -3.33 -6.23
CA ILE A 14 -21.38 -3.19 -7.69
C ILE A 14 -20.08 -2.68 -8.32
N ILE A 15 -19.47 -1.64 -7.74
CA ILE A 15 -18.19 -1.09 -8.22
C ILE A 15 -17.10 -2.16 -8.18
N GLY A 16 -17.00 -2.89 -7.07
CA GLY A 16 -16.06 -3.99 -6.92
C GLY A 16 -16.29 -5.10 -7.95
N VAL A 17 -17.55 -5.45 -8.23
CA VAL A 17 -17.90 -6.46 -9.24
C VAL A 17 -17.48 -6.00 -10.63
N ILE A 18 -17.65 -4.72 -10.97
CA ILE A 18 -17.23 -4.18 -12.27
C ILE A 18 -15.71 -4.17 -12.39
N MET A 19 -14.99 -3.77 -11.34
CA MET A 19 -13.53 -3.70 -11.34
C MET A 19 -12.85 -5.08 -11.42
N PHE A 20 -13.31 -6.03 -10.61
CA PHE A 20 -12.61 -7.30 -10.40
C PHE A 20 -13.35 -8.50 -11.00
N GLY A 21 -14.65 -8.37 -11.28
CA GLY A 21 -15.52 -9.46 -11.70
C GLY A 21 -16.24 -10.14 -10.52
N PRO A 22 -17.47 -10.65 -10.74
CA PRO A 22 -18.29 -11.27 -9.69
C PRO A 22 -17.69 -12.58 -9.16
N GLU A 23 -16.85 -13.24 -9.94
CA GLU A 23 -16.19 -14.50 -9.57
C GLU A 23 -14.97 -14.29 -8.67
N LYS A 24 -14.24 -13.18 -8.85
CA LYS A 24 -12.98 -12.92 -8.15
C LYS A 24 -13.19 -12.36 -6.75
N LEU A 25 -14.16 -11.48 -6.56
CA LEU A 25 -14.49 -10.89 -5.26
C LEU A 25 -14.72 -11.91 -4.13
N PRO A 26 -15.58 -12.92 -4.28
CA PRO A 26 -15.79 -13.92 -3.23
C PRO A 26 -14.53 -14.77 -2.99
N GLU A 27 -13.72 -15.02 -4.01
CA GLU A 27 -12.43 -15.70 -3.87
C GLU A 27 -11.46 -14.87 -2.99
N PHE A 28 -11.33 -13.58 -3.26
CA PHE A 28 -10.50 -12.66 -2.46
C PHE A 28 -11.02 -12.49 -1.04
N ALA A 29 -12.33 -12.34 -0.87
CA ALA A 29 -12.94 -12.25 0.46
C ALA A 29 -12.65 -13.50 1.31
N ARG A 30 -12.72 -14.70 0.72
CA ARG A 30 -12.36 -15.96 1.39
C ARG A 30 -10.89 -16.03 1.76
N LYS A 31 -9.99 -15.58 0.88
CA LYS A 31 -8.54 -15.50 1.15
C LYS A 31 -8.26 -14.55 2.32
N ALA A 32 -8.83 -13.34 2.29
CA ALA A 32 -8.71 -12.36 3.35
C ALA A 32 -9.26 -12.89 4.68
N ALA A 33 -10.43 -13.52 4.68
CA ALA A 33 -11.02 -14.13 5.87
C ALA A 33 -10.11 -15.20 6.49
N ARG A 34 -9.44 -16.02 5.66
CA ARG A 34 -8.47 -17.01 6.14
C ARG A 34 -7.25 -16.36 6.79
N VAL A 35 -6.73 -15.29 6.19
CA VAL A 35 -5.61 -14.52 6.77
C VAL A 35 -6.03 -13.91 8.10
N VAL A 36 -7.19 -13.28 8.17
CA VAL A 36 -7.72 -12.70 9.42
C VAL A 36 -7.93 -13.76 10.49
N ALA A 37 -8.49 -14.91 10.14
CA ALA A 37 -8.66 -16.03 11.07
C ALA A 37 -7.32 -16.58 11.58
N TYR A 38 -6.32 -16.68 10.69
CA TYR A 38 -4.97 -17.09 11.07
C TYR A 38 -4.32 -16.07 12.01
N LEU A 39 -4.37 -14.77 11.69
CA LEU A 39 -3.86 -13.71 12.56
C LEU A 39 -4.54 -13.73 13.93
N ARG A 40 -5.86 -13.93 13.98
CA ARG A 40 -6.60 -14.05 15.24
C ARG A 40 -6.14 -15.25 16.07
N ARG A 41 -5.86 -16.38 15.42
CA ARG A 41 -5.34 -17.59 16.07
C ARG A 41 -3.93 -17.36 16.62
N VAL A 42 -3.01 -16.85 15.79
CA VAL A 42 -1.64 -16.52 16.20
C VAL A 42 -1.62 -15.52 17.36
N GLY A 43 -2.45 -14.48 17.29
CA GLY A 43 -2.57 -13.50 18.37
C GLY A 43 -3.09 -14.09 19.68
N ASN A 44 -3.99 -15.07 19.63
CA ASN A 44 -4.46 -15.78 20.82
C ASN A 44 -3.41 -16.76 21.36
N ASP A 45 -2.73 -17.51 20.49
CA ASP A 45 -1.70 -18.48 20.86
C ASP A 45 -0.49 -17.78 21.48
N ALA A 46 -0.05 -16.66 20.91
CA ALA A 46 1.03 -15.83 21.44
C ALA A 46 0.71 -15.25 22.82
N ARG A 47 -0.53 -14.79 23.05
CA ARG A 47 -0.99 -14.37 24.39
C ARG A 47 -0.96 -15.53 25.38
N GLY A 48 -1.32 -16.74 24.94
CA GLY A 48 -1.24 -17.96 25.75
C GLY A 48 0.18 -18.30 26.18
N GLN A 49 1.14 -18.22 25.25
CA GLN A 49 2.57 -18.46 25.53
C GLN A 49 3.17 -17.37 26.43
N LEU A 50 2.89 -16.10 26.16
CA LEU A 50 3.35 -14.97 27.00
C LEU A 50 2.84 -15.08 28.44
N ARG A 51 1.57 -15.46 28.62
CA ARG A 51 0.98 -15.69 29.94
C ARG A 51 1.64 -16.86 30.68
N ALA A 52 2.02 -17.91 29.95
CA ALA A 52 2.64 -19.11 30.52
C ALA A 52 4.09 -18.86 30.94
N GLU A 53 4.85 -18.05 30.19
CA GLU A 53 6.28 -17.82 30.44
C GLU A 53 6.58 -16.59 31.30
N LEU A 54 5.75 -15.55 31.23
CA LEU A 54 6.05 -14.26 31.89
C LEU A 54 5.06 -13.91 33.03
N GLY A 55 4.10 -14.79 33.32
CA GLY A 55 3.14 -14.62 34.41
C GLY A 55 1.93 -13.72 34.07
N PRO A 56 0.97 -13.59 34.99
CA PRO A 56 -0.31 -12.91 34.76
C PRO A 56 -0.21 -11.40 34.51
N GLU A 57 0.98 -10.78 34.65
CA GLU A 57 1.17 -9.33 34.45
C GLU A 57 1.04 -8.89 32.99
N PHE A 58 1.06 -9.82 32.03
CA PHE A 58 0.87 -9.51 30.59
C PHE A 58 -0.60 -9.61 30.13
N ASP A 59 -1.52 -10.01 31.01
CA ASP A 59 -2.97 -10.08 30.73
C ASP A 59 -3.62 -8.69 30.60
N ASP A 60 -2.97 -7.67 31.16
CA ASP A 60 -3.44 -6.27 31.15
C ASP A 60 -3.08 -5.53 29.85
N LEU A 61 -2.37 -6.15 28.93
CA LEU A 61 -2.24 -5.68 27.55
C LEU A 61 -3.55 -5.95 26.80
N LYS A 62 -4.59 -5.20 27.17
CA LYS A 62 -5.90 -5.21 26.53
C LYS A 62 -5.75 -4.68 25.11
N LEU A 63 -5.66 -5.60 24.16
CA LEU A 63 -5.79 -5.30 22.73
C LEU A 63 -7.15 -4.66 22.37
N SER A 64 -8.09 -4.55 23.31
CA SER A 64 -9.35 -3.83 23.14
C SER A 64 -9.19 -2.30 23.09
N ASP A 65 -8.02 -1.76 23.46
CA ASP A 65 -7.71 -0.31 23.44
C ASP A 65 -6.71 0.06 22.32
N LEU A 66 -6.82 -0.64 21.18
CA LEU A 66 -5.87 -0.56 20.06
C LEU A 66 -5.97 0.76 19.27
N ASN A 67 -5.45 1.84 19.85
CA ASN A 67 -4.78 2.85 19.04
C ASN A 67 -3.41 2.26 18.65
N PRO A 68 -3.14 1.97 17.37
CA PRO A 68 -1.93 1.24 16.94
C PRO A 68 -0.64 1.93 17.39
N LYS A 69 -0.69 3.26 17.53
CA LYS A 69 0.40 4.11 17.99
C LYS A 69 0.80 3.89 19.47
N ASN A 70 -0.16 3.53 20.32
CA ASN A 70 0.08 3.29 21.75
C ASN A 70 0.51 1.84 22.03
N PHE A 71 0.11 0.90 21.16
CA PHE A 71 0.46 -0.51 21.25
C PHE A 71 1.94 -0.75 20.88
N VAL A 72 2.43 -0.10 19.83
CA VAL A 72 3.85 -0.08 19.44
C VAL A 72 4.71 0.49 20.57
N GLY A 73 4.29 1.57 21.23
CA GLY A 73 5.06 2.17 22.31
C GLY A 73 5.26 1.29 23.57
N ARG A 74 4.40 0.28 23.79
CA ARG A 74 4.43 -0.59 24.98
C ARG A 74 4.91 -2.02 24.73
N VAL A 75 4.81 -2.50 23.49
CA VAL A 75 5.26 -3.85 23.10
C VAL A 75 6.73 -3.86 22.69
N LEU A 76 7.29 -2.71 22.30
CA LEU A 76 8.70 -2.59 21.96
C LEU A 76 9.52 -2.22 23.21
N SER A 77 10.57 -3.00 23.48
CA SER A 77 11.54 -2.74 24.53
C SER A 77 12.24 -1.39 24.32
N ALA A 78 12.87 -0.82 25.35
CA ALA A 78 13.56 0.47 25.25
C ALA A 78 14.66 0.52 24.16
N GLU A 79 15.21 -0.65 23.77
CA GLU A 79 16.14 -0.79 22.65
C GLU A 79 15.45 -0.70 21.28
N ASP A 80 14.26 -1.30 21.15
CA ASP A 80 13.48 -1.29 19.92
C ASP A 80 12.89 0.09 19.61
N GLN A 81 12.62 0.90 20.63
CA GLN A 81 12.23 2.30 20.47
C GLN A 81 13.35 3.14 19.84
N GLN A 82 14.61 2.89 20.18
CA GLN A 82 15.76 3.59 19.60
C GLN A 82 15.92 3.23 18.13
N ASN A 83 15.86 1.93 17.80
CA ASN A 83 15.95 1.45 16.42
C ASN A 83 14.83 2.03 15.53
N LEU A 84 13.61 2.17 16.06
CA LEU A 84 12.49 2.74 15.30
C LEU A 84 12.62 4.26 15.09
N LEU A 85 13.20 4.97 16.06
CA LEU A 85 13.50 6.40 15.93
C LEU A 85 14.56 6.62 14.84
N ASP A 86 15.61 5.79 14.82
CA ASP A 86 16.66 5.83 13.79
C ASP A 86 16.09 5.54 12.40
N ILE A 87 15.26 4.48 12.26
CA ILE A 87 14.60 4.16 10.98
C ILE A 87 13.68 5.29 10.52
N ARG A 88 12.95 5.93 11.45
CA ARG A 88 12.07 7.05 11.12
C ARG A 88 12.85 8.26 10.62
N ASP A 89 13.98 8.57 11.23
CA ASP A 89 14.80 9.70 10.84
C ASP A 89 15.56 9.42 9.53
N GLU A 90 15.99 8.18 9.29
CA GLU A 90 16.54 7.74 8.01
C GLU A 90 15.50 7.84 6.87
N LEU A 91 14.27 7.38 7.09
CA LEU A 91 13.17 7.49 6.13
C LEU A 91 12.81 8.95 5.82
N LYS A 92 12.84 9.83 6.82
CA LYS A 92 12.64 11.27 6.60
C LYS A 92 13.75 11.86 5.76
N GLY A 93 15.01 11.52 6.04
CA GLY A 93 16.16 11.99 5.27
C GLY A 93 16.12 11.53 3.81
N VAL A 94 15.72 10.28 3.56
CA VAL A 94 15.49 9.77 2.21
C VAL A 94 14.32 10.50 1.54
N GLY A 95 13.22 10.72 2.26
CA GLY A 95 12.06 11.43 1.75
C GLY A 95 12.35 12.88 1.36
N THR A 96 13.16 13.60 2.13
CA THR A 96 13.58 14.97 1.80
C THR A 96 14.50 14.99 0.59
N MET A 97 15.51 14.11 0.53
CA MET A 97 16.39 14.01 -0.65
C MET A 97 15.63 13.64 -1.93
N ALA A 98 14.66 12.72 -1.81
CA ALA A 98 13.81 12.35 -2.94
C ALA A 98 12.96 13.53 -3.39
N SER A 99 12.35 14.27 -2.45
CA SER A 99 11.52 15.44 -2.78
C SER A 99 12.34 16.55 -3.42
N GLU A 100 13.53 16.84 -2.90
CA GLU A 100 14.47 17.80 -3.45
C GLU A 100 14.93 17.42 -4.87
N GLY A 101 15.25 16.14 -5.09
CA GLY A 101 15.62 15.64 -6.41
C GLY A 101 14.46 15.70 -7.41
N LEU A 102 13.23 15.45 -6.95
CA LEU A 102 12.03 15.60 -7.78
C LEU A 102 11.75 17.07 -8.14
N ASP A 103 11.95 17.99 -7.19
CA ASP A 103 11.78 19.42 -7.41
C ASP A 103 12.86 19.97 -8.37
N ASP A 104 14.11 19.52 -8.27
CA ASP A 104 15.19 19.89 -9.19
C ASP A 104 14.93 19.34 -10.60
N VAL A 105 14.43 18.11 -10.74
CA VAL A 105 14.00 17.58 -12.04
C VAL A 105 12.84 18.40 -12.61
N ARG A 106 11.87 18.78 -11.78
CA ARG A 106 10.72 19.58 -12.20
C ARG A 106 11.11 20.98 -12.68
N THR A 107 12.00 21.67 -11.96
CA THR A 107 12.48 23.01 -12.36
C THR A 107 13.31 22.96 -13.63
N ASN A 108 14.13 21.91 -13.83
CA ASN A 108 14.90 21.69 -15.06
C ASN A 108 14.01 21.33 -16.26
N ILE A 109 12.87 20.66 -16.05
CA ILE A 109 11.87 20.42 -17.10
C ILE A 109 11.13 21.72 -17.47
N GLU A 110 10.78 22.55 -16.48
CA GLU A 110 10.06 23.82 -16.68
C GLU A 110 10.93 24.90 -17.36
N SER A 111 12.25 24.83 -17.21
CA SER A 111 13.20 25.79 -17.79
C SER A 111 13.78 25.38 -19.15
N GLN A 112 13.34 24.24 -19.70
CA GLN A 112 13.67 23.87 -21.07
C GLN A 112 12.75 24.66 -22.03
N PRO A 113 13.28 25.59 -22.86
CA PRO A 113 12.47 26.23 -23.87
C PRO A 113 11.94 25.13 -24.80
N VAL A 114 10.63 25.10 -24.97
CA VAL A 114 9.97 24.24 -25.98
C VAL A 114 10.41 24.78 -27.33
N ASP A 115 11.51 24.23 -27.86
CA ASP A 115 11.91 24.46 -29.24
C ASP A 115 10.76 24.00 -30.14
N GLU A 116 10.35 24.92 -31.00
CA GLU A 116 9.34 24.78 -32.02
C GLU A 116 9.59 23.47 -32.81
N PRO A 117 8.54 22.69 -33.14
CA PRO A 117 8.73 21.38 -33.77
C PRO A 117 9.40 21.56 -35.13
N VAL A 118 10.70 21.23 -35.20
CA VAL A 118 11.42 21.10 -36.47
C VAL A 118 10.77 19.94 -37.22
N ALA A 119 10.01 20.27 -38.26
CA ALA A 119 9.43 19.30 -39.17
C ALA A 119 10.54 18.50 -39.86
N VAL A 120 10.83 17.31 -39.35
CA VAL A 120 11.69 16.34 -40.03
C VAL A 120 10.90 15.79 -41.22
N PRO A 121 11.35 15.96 -42.47
CA PRO A 121 10.65 15.37 -43.60
C PRO A 121 10.82 13.84 -43.54
N VAL A 122 9.75 13.15 -43.19
CA VAL A 122 9.71 11.68 -43.18
C VAL A 122 9.61 11.21 -44.64
N PRO A 123 10.59 10.46 -45.18
CA PRO A 123 10.46 9.91 -46.52
C PRO A 123 9.27 8.94 -46.57
N ALA A 124 8.41 9.09 -47.57
CA ALA A 124 7.22 8.27 -47.74
C ALA A 124 7.61 6.79 -47.96
N TYR A 125 7.47 5.97 -46.91
CA TYR A 125 7.63 4.53 -47.02
C TYR A 125 6.43 3.96 -47.80
N ARG A 126 6.67 3.51 -49.02
CA ARG A 126 5.69 2.70 -49.77
C ARG A 126 6.00 1.23 -49.47
N PRO A 127 5.10 0.49 -48.80
CA PRO A 127 5.31 -0.93 -48.59
C PRO A 127 5.35 -1.69 -49.94
N PRO A 128 6.11 -2.79 -50.04
CA PRO A 128 6.21 -3.56 -51.27
C PRO A 128 4.86 -4.15 -51.69
N PHE A 129 4.60 -4.20 -52.99
CA PHE A 129 3.41 -4.84 -53.54
C PHE A 129 3.44 -6.36 -53.27
N ASP A 130 2.36 -6.87 -52.67
CA ASP A 130 2.12 -8.29 -52.45
C ASP A 130 1.28 -8.86 -53.60
N PRO A 131 1.85 -9.71 -54.48
CA PRO A 131 1.14 -10.29 -55.61
C PRO A 131 0.19 -11.44 -55.24
N GLU A 132 0.13 -11.87 -53.97
CA GLU A 132 -0.77 -12.96 -53.53
C GLU A 132 -2.18 -12.46 -53.16
N ALA A 133 -2.44 -11.15 -53.22
CA ALA A 133 -3.78 -10.60 -53.03
C ALA A 133 -4.61 -10.65 -54.34
N THR A 134 -5.21 -11.81 -54.64
CA THR A 134 -6.30 -11.98 -55.64
C THR A 134 -7.57 -12.52 -54.98
#